data_AF-A0A2V6ZLA8-F1
#
_entry.id   AF-A0A2V6ZLA8-F1
#
_cell.length_a   1.000
_cell.length_b   1.000
_cell.length_c   1.000
_cell.angle_alpha   90.00
_cell.angle_beta   90.00
_cell.angle_gamma   90.00
#
_symmetry.space_group_name_H-M   'P 1'
#
loop_
_entity.id
_entity.type
_entity.pdbx_description
1 polymer ?
#
loop_
_entity_poly.entity_id
_entity_poly.type
_entity_poly.pdbx_seq_one_letter_code
_entity_poly.pdbx_strand_id
1 'polypeptide(L)' 'MILVRHEPVSALGMSAMELMAVSASPALLDPIGPKPGDRVRLAVRQQNDQLVLIRIEKLP' A
#
# COMPACT_ATOMS: atom_id res chain seq x y z
N MET A 1 -3.97 -2.13 9.33
CA MET A 1 -3.22 -1.00 8.73
C MET A 1 -1.80 -1.45 8.48
N ILE A 2 -1.20 -1.07 7.36
CA ILE A 2 0.21 -1.37 7.04
C ILE A 2 0.97 -0.07 6.74
N LEU A 3 2.27 -0.08 7.01
CA LEU A 3 3.18 1.00 6.65
C LEU A 3 4.02 0.57 5.45
N VAL A 4 4.09 1.43 4.45
CA VAL A 4 4.80 1.13 3.20
C VAL A 4 5.72 2.28 2.81
N ARG A 5 6.96 1.93 2.44
CA ARG A 5 7.85 2.80 1.67
C ARG A 5 7.35 2.77 0.23
N HIS A 6 7.06 3.93 -0.35
CA HIS A 6 6.58 3.98 -1.72
C HIS A 6 7.36 4.98 -2.57
N GLU A 7 7.54 4.62 -3.84
CA GLU A 7 7.99 5.50 -4.92
C GLU A 7 6.94 6.59 -5.19
N PRO A 8 7.29 7.69 -5.87
CA PRO A 8 6.35 8.78 -6.13
C PRO A 8 5.04 8.26 -6.76
N VAL A 9 3.90 8.63 -6.18
CA VAL A 9 2.58 8.26 -6.70
C VAL A 9 1.98 9.47 -7.36
N SER A 10 2.30 9.66 -8.65
CA SER A 10 1.87 10.82 -9.44
C SER A 10 0.35 11.01 -9.45
N ALA A 11 -0.41 9.91 -9.47
CA ALA A 11 -1.88 9.94 -9.47
C ALA A 11 -2.49 10.55 -8.19
N LEU A 12 -1.72 10.59 -7.09
CA LEU A 12 -2.11 11.20 -5.82
C LEU A 12 -1.32 12.49 -5.54
N GLY A 13 -0.50 12.96 -6.49
CA GLY A 13 0.40 14.11 -6.28
C GLY A 13 1.45 13.88 -5.19
N MET A 14 1.74 12.62 -4.84
CA MET A 14 2.63 12.27 -3.73
C MET A 14 4.06 12.06 -4.22
N SER A 15 5.00 12.74 -3.57
CA SER A 15 6.44 12.48 -3.75
C SER A 15 6.83 11.14 -3.12
N ALA A 16 8.01 10.62 -3.47
CA ALA A 16 8.58 9.48 -2.74
C ALA A 16 8.63 9.83 -1.26
N MET A 17 8.08 8.96 -0.42
CA MET A 17 8.05 9.18 1.02
C MET A 17 8.48 7.91 1.74
N GLU A 18 9.15 8.07 2.89
CA GLU A 18 9.65 6.93 3.64
C GLU A 18 8.54 6.09 4.27
N LEU A 19 7.39 6.66 4.64
CA LEU A 19 6.33 5.91 5.30
C LEU A 19 4.94 6.46 4.96
N MET A 20 4.13 5.62 4.31
CA MET A 20 2.70 5.84 4.07
C MET A 20 1.87 4.83 4.85
N ALA A 21 0.83 5.32 5.54
CA ALA A 21 -0.15 4.46 6.18
C ALA A 21 -1.26 4.09 5.18
N VAL A 22 -1.45 2.78 4.97
CA VAL A 22 -2.53 2.25 4.14
C VAL A 22 -3.45 1.40 5.01
N SER A 23 -4.74 1.76 5.01
CA SER A 23 -5.81 0.98 5.60
C SER A 23 -6.05 -0.24 4.72
N ALA A 24 -5.87 -1.43 5.29
CA ALA A 24 -5.94 -2.69 4.57
C ALA A 24 -6.77 -3.69 5.36
N SER A 25 -7.66 -4.39 4.65
CA SER A 25 -8.44 -5.50 5.21
C SER A 25 -7.57 -6.74 5.32
N PRO A 26 -7.63 -7.51 6.44
CA PRO A 26 -6.89 -8.77 6.59
C PRO A 26 -7.14 -9.74 5.43
N ALA A 27 -8.38 -9.83 4.94
CA ALA A 27 -8.75 -10.72 3.83
C ALA A 27 -7.97 -10.45 2.52
N LEU A 28 -7.44 -9.24 2.33
CA LEU A 28 -6.58 -8.90 1.18
C LEU A 28 -5.10 -9.20 1.44
N LEU A 29 -4.67 -9.18 2.70
CA LEU A 29 -3.26 -9.37 3.09
C LEU A 29 -2.93 -10.84 3.31
N ASP A 30 -3.82 -11.59 3.96
CA ASP A 30 -3.57 -12.98 4.36
C ASP A 30 -3.18 -13.91 3.19
N PRO A 31 -3.79 -13.81 1.99
CA PRO A 31 -3.39 -14.65 0.85
C PRO A 31 -2.00 -14.32 0.30
N ILE A 32 -1.54 -13.08 0.45
CA ILE A 32 -0.21 -12.62 -0.03
C ILE A 32 0.87 -12.84 1.04
N GLY A 33 0.49 -12.75 2.32
CA GLY A 33 1.40 -12.83 3.47
C GLY A 33 2.59 -11.86 3.39
N PRO A 34 2.37 -10.56 3.11
CA PRO A 34 3.47 -9.60 2.94
C PRO A 34 4.25 -9.43 4.24
N LYS A 35 5.58 -9.46 4.14
CA LYS A 35 6.51 -9.27 5.26
C LYS A 35 7.26 -7.95 5.11
N PRO A 36 7.73 -7.33 6.22
CA PRO A 36 8.62 -6.19 6.14
C PRO A 36 9.83 -6.50 5.25
N GLY A 37 10.10 -5.63 4.27
CA GLY A 37 11.15 -5.82 3.27
C GLY A 37 10.68 -6.43 1.94
N ASP A 38 9.47 -7.01 1.88
CA ASP A 38 8.90 -7.47 0.62
C ASP A 38 8.58 -6.28 -0.30
N ARG A 39 8.88 -6.45 -1.59
CA ARG A 39 8.40 -5.54 -2.62
C ARG A 39 6.99 -5.95 -3.02
N VAL A 40 6.08 -4.98 -2.99
CA VAL A 40 4.67 -5.20 -3.32
C VAL A 40 4.18 -4.10 -4.24
N ARG A 41 3.27 -4.46 -5.14
CA ARG A 41 2.47 -3.52 -5.92
C ARG A 41 1.14 -3.34 -5.23
N LEU A 42 0.79 -2.09 -4.94
CA LEU A 42 -0.44 -1.73 -4.24
C LEU A 42 -1.33 -0.90 -5.16
N ALA A 43 -2.61 -1.23 -5.23
CA ALA A 43 -3.64 -0.35 -5.73
C ALA A 43 -4.38 0.22 -4.53
N VAL A 44 -4.28 1.54 -4.36
CA VAL A 44 -4.90 2.27 -3.27
C VAL A 44 -5.91 3.26 -3.82
N ARG A 45 -6.92 3.58 -3.01
CA ARG A 45 -7.87 4.67 -3.27
C ARG A 45 -7.97 5.54 -2.05
N GLN A 46 -7.97 6.85 -2.28
CA GLN A 46 -8.27 7.80 -1.23
C GLN A 46 -9.78 7.79 -0.95
N GLN A 47 -10.13 7.57 0.31
CA GLN A 47 -11.49 7.67 0.82
C GLN A 47 -11.45 8.58 2.05
N ASN A 48 -11.99 9.79 1.91
CA ASN A 48 -11.82 10.87 2.87
C ASN A 48 -10.31 11.11 3.13
N ASP A 49 -9.89 11.07 4.39
CA ASP A 49 -8.49 11.25 4.82
C ASP A 49 -7.68 9.94 4.89
N GLN A 50 -8.22 8.82 4.39
CA GLN A 50 -7.55 7.51 4.45
C GLN A 50 -7.25 6.96 3.06
N LEU A 51 -6.08 6.33 2.93
CA LEU A 51 -5.74 5.48 1.80
C LEU A 51 -6.18 4.06 2.08
N VAL A 52 -7.16 3.58 1.31
CA VAL A 52 -7.71 2.24 1.43
C VAL A 52 -7.12 1.35 0.35
N LEU A 53 -6.63 0.17 0.77
CA LEU A 53 -6.12 -0.86 -0.12
C LEU A 53 -7.27 -1.52 -0.89
N ILE A 54 -7.19 -1.49 -2.21
CA ILE A 54 -8.12 -2.19 -3.11
C ILE A 54 -7.49 -3.49 -3.60
N ARG A 55 -6.18 -3.49 -3.87
CA ARG A 55 -5.47 -4.66 -4.38
C ARG A 55 -4.01 -4.65 -3.95
N ILE A 56 -3.47 -5.84 -3.70
CA ILE A 56 -2.06 -6.06 -3.39
C ILE A 56 -1.54 -7.24 -4.21
N GLU A 57 -0.33 -7.10 -4.74
CA GLU A 57 0.41 -8.15 -5.44
C GLU A 57 1.85 -8.16 -4.93
N LYS A 58 2.40 -9.34 -4.67
CA LYS A 58 3.82 -9.47 -4.30
C LYS A 58 4.67 -9.46 -5.56
N LEU A 59 5.72 -8.64 -5.55
CA LEU A 59 6.72 -8.59 -6.61
C LEU A 59 7.87 -9.55 -6.27
N PRO A 60 8.51 -10.15 -7.28
CA PRO A 60 9.70 -10.98 -7.10
C PRO A 60 10.91 -10.19 -6.59
#